data_AF-P68575-F1
#
_entry.id   AF-P68575-F1
#
_cell.length_a   1.000
_cell.length_b   1.000
_cell.length_c   1.000
_cell.angle_alpha   90.00
_cell.angle_beta   90.00
_cell.angle_gamma   90.00
#
_symmetry.space_group_name_H-M   'P 1'
#
loop_
_entity.id
_entity.type
_entity.pdbx_description
1 polymer ?
#
loop_
_entity_poly.entity_id
_entity_poly.type
_entity_poly.pdbx_seq_one_letter_code
_entity_poly.pdbx_strand_id
1 'polypeptide(L)'
;MEFKVGQDVSEIWNIHGSILPEVLMYMFPRSDESYDWEFVNDNGRHIFTAWRKSEPIPTLEEIEKAAIELEEKKNAPKPKTLEERVADLEKQVAYLTSKVEGTN
;
A
#
# COMPACT_ATOMS: atom_id res chain seq x y z
N MET A 1 -16.63 10.46 -7.14
CA MET A 1 -17.23 9.92 -8.38
C MET A 1 -16.91 8.43 -8.40
N GLU A 2 -17.91 7.55 -8.44
CA GLU A 2 -17.68 6.10 -8.59
C GLU A 2 -17.17 5.82 -9.99
N PHE A 3 -16.20 4.90 -10.11
CA PHE A 3 -15.79 4.42 -11.42
C PHE A 3 -16.94 3.63 -12.04
N LYS A 4 -17.12 3.77 -13.35
CA LYS A 4 -18.04 2.91 -14.11
C LYS A 4 -17.26 2.01 -15.04
N VAL A 5 -17.75 0.79 -15.24
CA VAL A 5 -17.26 -0.05 -16.33
C VAL A 5 -17.46 0.71 -17.66
N GLY A 6 -16.41 0.77 -18.47
CA GLY A 6 -16.31 1.56 -19.70
C GLY A 6 -15.79 2.99 -19.51
N GLN A 7 -15.50 3.41 -18.26
CA GLN A 7 -14.94 4.74 -17.99
C GLN A 7 -13.46 4.81 -18.37
N ASP A 8 -13.07 5.96 -18.93
CA ASP A 8 -11.67 6.34 -19.08
C ASP A 8 -11.13 6.76 -17.71
N VAL A 9 -10.16 5.99 -17.22
CA VAL A 9 -9.48 6.17 -15.95
C VAL A 9 -8.04 6.64 -16.13
N SER A 10 -7.71 7.16 -17.31
CA SER A 10 -6.36 7.61 -17.65
C SER A 10 -5.82 8.64 -16.68
N GLU A 11 -6.66 9.51 -16.11
CA GLU A 11 -6.20 10.49 -15.12
C GLU A 11 -5.68 9.80 -13.85
N ILE A 12 -6.45 8.86 -13.29
CA ILE A 12 -6.01 8.01 -12.17
C ILE A 12 -4.80 7.18 -12.57
N TRP A 13 -4.84 6.58 -13.76
CA TRP A 13 -3.72 5.79 -14.27
C TRP A 13 -2.49 6.65 -14.54
N ASN A 14 -2.60 7.94 -14.84
CA ASN A 14 -1.43 8.79 -15.05
C ASN A 14 -0.85 9.28 -13.72
N ILE A 15 -1.71 9.54 -12.73
CA ILE A 15 -1.31 9.95 -11.38
C ILE A 15 -0.70 8.76 -10.62
N HIS A 16 -1.38 7.62 -10.68
CA HIS A 16 -1.01 6.41 -9.96
C HIS A 16 -0.36 5.34 -10.85
N GLY A 17 -0.15 5.63 -12.14
CA GLY A 17 0.69 4.86 -13.06
C GLY A 17 0.36 3.37 -13.10
N SER A 18 1.25 2.63 -12.46
CA SER A 18 1.26 1.18 -12.35
C SER A 18 0.71 0.65 -11.02
N ILE A 19 0.41 1.51 -10.05
CA ILE A 19 0.00 1.08 -8.71
C ILE A 19 -1.49 0.87 -8.58
N LEU A 20 -2.34 1.32 -9.53
CA LEU A 20 -3.79 1.19 -9.39
C LEU A 20 -4.24 -0.26 -9.11
N PRO A 21 -3.72 -1.30 -9.79
CA PRO A 21 -4.05 -2.68 -9.41
C PRO A 21 -3.59 -3.04 -8.01
N GLU A 22 -2.40 -2.58 -7.60
CA GLU A 22 -1.86 -2.80 -6.25
C GLU A 22 -2.68 -2.07 -5.17
N VAL A 23 -3.18 -0.87 -5.47
CA VAL A 23 -4.08 -0.10 -4.60
C VAL A 23 -5.41 -0.82 -4.47
N LEU A 24 -5.97 -1.36 -5.57
CA LEU A 24 -7.18 -2.18 -5.50
C LEU A 24 -6.96 -3.48 -4.71
N MET A 25 -5.81 -4.14 -4.87
CA MET A 25 -5.44 -5.29 -4.02
C MET A 25 -5.29 -4.90 -2.55
N TYR A 26 -4.77 -3.71 -2.25
CA TYR A 26 -4.67 -3.19 -0.89
C TYR A 26 -6.05 -2.92 -0.28
N MET A 27 -6.96 -2.31 -1.04
CA MET A 27 -8.35 -2.04 -0.62
C MET A 27 -9.17 -3.32 -0.46
N PHE A 28 -8.95 -4.30 -1.34
CA PHE A 28 -9.68 -5.55 -1.37
C PHE A 28 -8.70 -6.73 -1.26
N PRO A 29 -8.16 -7.03 -0.06
CA PRO A 29 -7.07 -7.99 0.13
C PRO A 29 -7.43 -9.45 -0.13
N ARG A 30 -8.73 -9.75 -0.30
CA ARG A 30 -9.23 -11.08 -0.66
C ARG A 30 -9.44 -11.26 -2.17
N SER A 31 -9.04 -10.27 -2.96
CA SER A 31 -9.30 -10.27 -4.39
C SER A 31 -8.31 -11.13 -5.15
N ASP A 32 -8.81 -11.77 -6.19
CA ASP A 32 -7.98 -12.31 -7.25
C ASP A 32 -8.00 -11.31 -8.41
N GLU A 33 -6.91 -10.53 -8.54
CA GLU A 33 -6.77 -9.48 -9.56
C GLU A 33 -7.14 -9.98 -10.97
N SER A 34 -6.82 -11.24 -11.28
CA SER A 34 -7.08 -11.82 -12.61
C SER A 34 -8.56 -12.06 -12.92
N TYR A 35 -9.42 -12.09 -11.89
CA TYR A 35 -10.85 -12.33 -12.03
C TYR A 35 -11.72 -11.14 -11.60
N ASP A 36 -11.28 -10.34 -10.65
CA ASP A 36 -12.15 -9.38 -9.96
C ASP A 36 -12.31 -8.05 -10.69
N TRP A 37 -11.31 -7.62 -11.46
CA TRP A 37 -11.36 -6.38 -12.24
C TRP A 37 -10.43 -6.41 -13.44
N GLU A 38 -10.65 -5.52 -14.41
CA GLU A 38 -9.82 -5.47 -15.62
C GLU A 38 -9.64 -4.03 -16.12
N PHE A 39 -8.43 -3.74 -16.59
CA PHE A 39 -8.06 -2.50 -17.26
C PHE A 39 -7.51 -2.83 -18.64
N VAL A 40 -7.95 -2.08 -19.65
CA VAL A 40 -7.42 -2.18 -21.01
C VAL A 40 -6.77 -0.86 -21.40
N ASN A 41 -5.59 -0.93 -22.01
CA ASN A 41 -5.01 0.22 -22.69
C ASN A 41 -5.54 0.27 -24.13
N ASP A 42 -6.32 1.30 -24.45
CA ASP A 42 -6.79 1.63 -25.80
C ASP A 42 -6.14 2.95 -26.26
N ASN A 43 -5.08 2.83 -27.08
CA ASN A 43 -4.38 3.97 -27.69
C ASN A 43 -3.91 5.03 -26.66
N GLY A 44 -3.37 4.58 -25.53
CA GLY A 44 -2.90 5.45 -24.45
C GLY A 44 -3.99 5.88 -23.46
N ARG A 45 -5.26 5.51 -23.71
CA ARG A 45 -6.33 5.62 -22.72
C ARG A 45 -6.45 4.35 -21.91
N HIS A 46 -6.51 4.47 -20.60
CA HIS A 46 -6.76 3.35 -19.72
C HIS A 46 -8.25 3.26 -19.43
N ILE A 47 -8.89 2.20 -19.89
CA ILE A 47 -10.32 1.96 -19.74
C ILE A 47 -10.54 0.89 -18.69
N PHE A 48 -11.41 1.16 -17.72
CA PHE A 48 -11.83 0.17 -16.74
C PHE A 48 -12.93 -0.71 -17.32
N THR A 49 -12.61 -1.94 -17.70
CA THR A 49 -13.49 -2.78 -18.55
C THR A 49 -14.25 -3.85 -17.80
N ALA A 50 -13.85 -4.18 -16.58
CA ALA A 50 -14.60 -5.14 -15.76
C ALA A 50 -14.54 -4.78 -14.27
N TRP A 51 -15.67 -5.00 -13.61
CA TRP A 51 -15.79 -5.09 -12.17
C TRP A 51 -16.67 -6.28 -11.84
N ARG A 52 -16.07 -7.32 -11.29
CA ARG A 52 -16.72 -8.61 -11.00
C ARG A 52 -16.86 -8.89 -9.50
N LYS A 53 -16.53 -7.89 -8.67
CA LYS A 53 -16.75 -7.93 -7.23
C LYS A 53 -18.22 -7.66 -6.88
N SER A 54 -18.63 -8.18 -5.72
CA SER A 54 -19.95 -7.89 -5.14
C SER A 54 -20.02 -6.51 -4.49
N GLU A 55 -18.87 -5.99 -4.10
CA GLU A 55 -18.66 -4.69 -3.48
C GLU A 55 -18.87 -3.55 -4.50
N PRO A 56 -19.27 -2.34 -4.05
CA PRO A 56 -19.35 -1.19 -4.93
C PRO A 56 -17.97 -0.83 -5.48
N ILE A 57 -17.96 -0.27 -6.69
CA ILE A 57 -16.74 0.22 -7.30
C ILE A 57 -16.24 1.42 -6.47
N PRO A 58 -14.98 1.43 -6.01
CA PRO A 58 -14.48 2.53 -5.19
C PRO A 58 -14.51 3.86 -5.95
N THR A 59 -14.67 4.93 -5.19
CA THR A 59 -14.58 6.29 -5.68
C THR A 59 -13.13 6.73 -5.85
N LEU A 60 -12.90 7.78 -6.64
CA LEU A 60 -11.57 8.39 -6.79
C LEU A 60 -10.92 8.74 -5.43
N GLU A 61 -11.69 9.37 -4.53
CA GLU A 61 -11.19 9.78 -3.21
C GLU A 61 -10.75 8.58 -2.36
N GLU A 62 -11.48 7.47 -2.42
CA GLU A 62 -11.09 6.23 -1.72
C GLU A 62 -9.82 5.62 -2.28
N ILE A 63 -9.62 5.69 -3.61
CA ILE A 63 -8.40 5.20 -4.26
C ILE A 63 -7.21 6.08 -3.91
N GLU A 64 -7.35 7.41 -3.96
CA GLU A 64 -6.29 8.35 -3.58
C GLU A 64 -5.86 8.14 -2.13
N LYS A 65 -6.83 7.99 -1.22
CA LYS A 65 -6.55 7.70 0.19
C LYS A 65 -5.82 6.36 0.35
N ALA A 66 -6.29 5.31 -0.30
CA ALA A 66 -5.66 4.00 -0.25
C ALA A 66 -4.24 3.99 -0.86
N ALA A 67 -4.00 4.78 -1.90
CA ALA A 67 -2.68 4.95 -2.49
C ALA A 67 -1.69 5.59 -1.51
N ILE A 68 -2.11 6.64 -0.81
CA ILE A 68 -1.30 7.30 0.23
C ILE A 68 -0.98 6.31 1.36
N GLU A 69 -1.99 5.60 1.87
CA GLU A 69 -1.80 4.62 2.95
C GLU A 69 -0.85 3.47 2.53
N LEU A 70 -0.96 3.00 1.29
CA LEU A 70 -0.08 1.98 0.74
C LEU A 70 1.38 2.49 0.64
N GLU A 71 1.57 3.73 0.20
CA GLU A 71 2.89 4.36 0.13
C GLU A 71 3.49 4.56 1.53
N GLU A 72 2.71 5.06 2.49
CA GLU A 72 3.13 5.17 3.89
C GLU A 72 3.52 3.82 4.48
N LYS A 73 2.77 2.75 4.18
CA LYS A 73 3.07 1.39 4.62
C LYS A 73 4.35 0.83 3.99
N LYS A 74 4.61 1.16 2.71
CA LYS A 74 5.86 0.78 2.02
C LYS A 74 7.07 1.54 2.56
N ASN A 75 6.87 2.81 2.92
CA ASN A 75 7.90 3.69 3.47
C ASN A 75 8.04 3.57 4.99
N ALA A 76 7.14 2.87 5.66
CA ALA A 76 7.22 2.63 7.10
C ALA A 76 8.56 1.94 7.42
N PRO A 77 9.27 2.38 8.48
CA PRO A 77 10.48 1.72 8.93
C PRO A 77 10.17 0.24 9.12
N LYS A 78 10.97 -0.64 8.47
CA LYS A 78 10.85 -2.07 8.73
C LYS A 78 10.94 -2.27 10.24
N PRO A 79 9.99 -3.00 10.86
CA PRO A 79 10.11 -3.31 12.27
C PRO A 79 11.46 -3.98 12.47
N LYS A 80 12.21 -3.51 13.48
CA LYS A 80 13.51 -4.07 13.82
C LYS A 80 13.40 -5.59 13.87
N THR A 81 14.32 -6.30 13.21
CA THR A 81 14.37 -7.77 13.31
C THR A 81 14.56 -8.17 14.78
N LEU A 82 14.28 -9.43 15.12
CA LEU A 82 14.52 -9.90 16.49
C LEU A 82 15.99 -9.71 16.88
N GLU A 83 16.91 -9.93 15.95
CA GLU A 83 18.34 -9.72 16.12
C GLU A 83 18.67 -8.24 16.36
N GLU A 84 18.07 -7.32 15.59
CA GLU A 84 18.25 -5.87 15.80
C GLU A 84 17.68 -5.41 17.14
N ARG A 85 16.53 -5.98 17.55
CA ARG A 85 15.92 -5.72 18.86
C ARG A 85 16.79 -6.24 20.00
N VAL A 86 17.36 -7.43 19.85
CA VAL A 86 18.28 -8.02 20.84
C VAL A 86 19.56 -7.19 20.92
N ALA A 87 20.17 -6.81 19.79
CA ALA A 87 21.37 -5.98 19.79
C ALA A 87 21.13 -4.58 20.40
N ASP A 88 19.95 -3.98 20.17
CA ASP A 88 19.55 -2.72 20.79
C ASP A 88 19.33 -2.89 22.31
N LEU A 89 18.72 -3.99 22.74
CA LEU A 89 18.58 -4.33 24.16
C LEU A 89 19.94 -4.57 24.84
N GLU A 90 20.85 -5.31 24.21
CA GLU A 90 22.20 -5.53 24.72
C GLU A 90 22.98 -4.21 24.87
N LYS A 91 22.86 -3.30 23.90
CA LYS A 91 23.44 -1.95 24.00
C LYS A 91 22.84 -1.13 25.14
N GLN A 92 21.51 -1.16 25.29
CA GLN A 92 20.82 -0.46 26.37
C GLN A 92 21.22 -1.02 27.75
N VAL A 93 21.31 -2.34 27.87
CA VAL A 93 21.78 -3.02 29.09
C VAL A 93 23.22 -2.63 29.38
N ALA A 94 24.14 -2.71 28.41
CA ALA A 94 25.54 -2.32 28.59
C ALA A 94 25.69 -0.85 29.02
N TYR A 95 24.91 0.05 28.40
CA TYR A 95 24.87 1.46 28.79
C TYR A 95 24.40 1.65 30.23
N LEU A 96 23.30 0.99 30.62
CA LEU A 96 22.78 1.06 31.98
C LEU A 96 23.77 0.47 33.00
N THR A 97 24.41 -0.66 32.69
CA THR A 97 25.45 -1.26 33.54
C THR A 97 26.63 -0.31 33.71
N SER A 98 27.14 0.31 32.64
CA SER A 98 28.25 1.26 32.73
C SER A 98 27.92 2.51 33.56
N LYS A 99 26.65 2.96 33.52
CA LYS A 99 26.19 4.05 34.39
C LYS A 99 26.18 3.63 35.85
N VAL A 100 25.72 2.43 36.16
CA VAL A 100 25.71 1.92 37.55
C VAL A 100 27.14 1.74 38.07
N GLU A 101 28.03 1.17 37.26
CA GLU A 101 29.43 0.95 37.63
C GLU A 101 30.23 2.26 37.75
N GLY A 102 29.98 3.24 36.89
CA GLY A 102 30.62 4.55 36.92
C GLY A 102 30.09 5.51 38.00
N THR A 103 29.11 5.08 38.82
CA THR A 103 28.59 5.88 39.95
C THR A 103 29.12 5.40 41.31
N ASN A 104 30.10 4.49 41.35
CA ASN A 104 30.85 4.09 42.55
C ASN A 104 32.29 4.58 42.51
#